data_AF-A0A091DRM2-F1
#
_entry.id   AF-A0A091DRM2-F1
#
_cell.length_a   1.000
_cell.length_b   1.000
_cell.length_c   1.000
_cell.angle_alpha   90.00
_cell.angle_beta   90.00
_cell.angle_gamma   90.00
#
_symmetry.space_group_name_H-M   'P 1'
#
loop_
_entity.id
_entity.type
_entity.pdbx_description
1 polymer ?
#
loop_
_entity_poly.entity_id
_entity_poly.type
_entity_poly.pdbx_seq_one_letter_code
_entity_poly.pdbx_strand_id
1 'polypeptide(L)'
;MLEKALLADLQLCKPRRVLAEAWLAQVEEEEPTGYIRYEKFLPVMTKVLLEGRYRPVPDDVLLQAFETLDSAKRGFLTKEELIKYMTEEGEPFSREEMEEMLSAAIDPESNLIQYKDYIATMVIDDN
;
A
#
# COMPACT_ATOMS: atom_id res chain seq x y z
N MET A 1 -3.59 -1.85 -2.08
CA MET A 1 -2.97 -3.12 -1.62
C MET A 1 -1.45 -3.09 -1.70
N LEU A 2 -0.83 -2.36 -2.63
CA LEU A 2 0.61 -2.05 -2.55
C LEU A 2 1.03 -1.26 -1.31
N GLU A 3 0.14 -0.39 -0.86
CA GLU A 3 0.29 0.33 0.40
C GLU A 3 0.42 -0.62 1.60
N LYS A 4 -0.16 -1.84 1.56
CA LYS A 4 0.02 -2.82 2.65
C LYS A 4 1.44 -3.38 2.68
N ALA A 5 2.01 -3.74 1.52
CA ALA A 5 3.36 -4.30 1.39
C ALA A 5 4.45 -3.33 1.84
N LEU A 6 4.48 -2.14 1.23
CA LEU A 6 5.50 -1.13 1.51
C LEU A 6 5.42 -0.58 2.94
N LEU A 7 4.21 -0.49 3.52
CA LEU A 7 4.04 -0.06 4.91
C LEU A 7 4.39 -1.15 5.93
N ALA A 8 4.19 -2.43 5.60
CA ALA A 8 4.53 -3.56 6.48
C ALA A 8 6.05 -3.74 6.63
N ASP A 9 6.80 -3.66 5.52
CA ASP A 9 8.26 -3.85 5.51
C ASP A 9 9.04 -2.71 6.20
N LEU A 10 8.53 -1.48 6.15
CA LEU A 10 9.22 -0.32 6.71
C LEU A 10 8.90 -0.04 8.19
N GLN A 11 8.16 -0.91 8.90
CA GLN A 11 7.58 -0.61 10.23
C GLN A 11 6.72 0.68 10.27
N LEU A 12 6.41 1.26 9.11
CA LEU A 12 5.61 2.47 8.95
C LEU A 12 4.10 2.20 9.07
N CYS A 13 3.68 0.96 9.34
CA CYS A 13 2.28 0.53 9.48
C CYS A 13 1.68 0.74 10.89
N LYS A 14 2.38 1.37 11.83
CA LYS A 14 1.76 1.76 13.10
C LYS A 14 0.65 2.82 12.95
N PRO A 15 0.68 3.78 12.00
CA PRO A 15 -0.42 4.73 11.83
C PRO A 15 -1.62 4.09 11.12
N ARG A 16 -1.48 3.36 10.01
CA ARG A 16 -2.65 2.97 9.19
C ARG A 16 -3.56 1.92 9.83
N ARG A 17 -3.01 0.90 10.51
CA ARG A 17 -3.83 -0.06 11.28
C ARG A 17 -4.46 0.58 12.51
N VAL A 18 -3.72 1.40 13.25
CA VAL A 18 -4.26 2.11 14.42
C VAL A 18 -5.30 3.16 14.01
N LEU A 19 -5.11 3.83 12.87
CA LEU A 19 -6.08 4.77 12.31
C LEU A 19 -7.32 4.01 11.80
N ALA A 20 -7.15 2.90 11.09
CA ALA A 20 -8.23 2.00 10.70
C ALA A 20 -9.03 1.53 11.91
N GLU A 21 -8.38 0.98 12.94
CA GLU A 21 -9.02 0.57 14.19
C GLU A 21 -9.73 1.76 14.88
N ALA A 22 -9.13 2.96 14.86
CA ALA A 22 -9.70 4.15 15.50
C ALA A 22 -10.95 4.72 14.80
N TRP A 23 -11.06 4.62 13.48
CA TRP A 23 -12.26 5.05 12.76
C TRP A 23 -13.27 3.90 12.58
N LEU A 24 -12.82 2.65 12.47
CA LEU A 24 -13.68 1.48 12.50
C LEU A 24 -14.42 1.41 13.84
N ALA A 25 -13.78 1.68 14.97
CA ALA A 25 -14.47 1.78 16.28
C ALA A 25 -15.55 2.87 16.33
N GLN A 26 -15.49 3.89 15.46
CA GLN A 26 -16.53 4.93 15.35
C GLN A 26 -17.70 4.52 14.44
N VAL A 27 -17.52 3.49 13.63
CA VAL A 27 -18.43 3.09 12.54
C VAL A 27 -19.02 1.69 12.76
N GLU A 28 -18.33 0.83 13.51
CA GLU A 28 -18.74 -0.52 13.86
C GLU A 28 -19.96 -0.50 14.80
N GLU A 29 -20.89 -1.44 14.61
CA GLU A 29 -22.05 -1.64 15.46
C GLU A 29 -21.67 -2.50 16.68
N GLU A 30 -22.50 -2.54 17.74
CA GLU A 30 -22.25 -3.39 18.92
C GLU A 30 -22.08 -4.88 18.57
N GLU A 31 -22.65 -5.33 17.45
CA GLU A 31 -22.39 -6.64 16.87
C GLU A 31 -21.63 -6.51 15.53
N PRO A 32 -20.52 -7.26 15.33
CA PRO A 32 -19.75 -7.22 14.10
C PRO A 32 -20.52 -7.91 12.98
N THR A 33 -21.27 -7.11 12.22
CA THR A 33 -22.06 -7.58 11.07
C THR A 33 -21.21 -7.88 9.83
N GLY A 34 -19.93 -7.46 9.84
CA GLY A 34 -19.06 -7.51 8.66
C GLY A 34 -19.38 -6.43 7.61
N TYR A 35 -20.39 -5.58 7.85
CA TYR A 35 -20.78 -4.50 6.96
C TYR A 35 -20.77 -3.16 7.69
N ILE A 36 -20.44 -2.11 6.94
CA ILE A 36 -20.44 -0.73 7.42
C ILE A 36 -21.61 0.02 6.77
N ARG A 37 -22.45 0.67 7.59
CA ARG A 37 -23.52 1.53 7.08
C ARG A 37 -22.95 2.81 6.49
N TYR A 38 -23.41 3.17 5.29
CA TYR A 38 -22.92 4.34 4.57
C TYR A 38 -23.08 5.64 5.37
N GLU A 39 -24.18 5.77 6.11
CA GLU A 39 -24.50 6.95 6.92
C GLU A 39 -23.53 7.16 8.08
N LYS A 40 -22.89 6.08 8.58
CA LYS A 40 -21.83 6.15 9.59
C LYS A 40 -20.45 6.32 8.93
N PHE A 41 -20.22 5.64 7.81
CA PHE A 41 -18.97 5.71 7.07
C PHE A 41 -18.66 7.12 6.58
N LEU A 42 -19.60 7.74 5.87
CA LEU A 42 -19.40 8.98 5.16
C LEU A 42 -18.89 10.10 6.07
N PRO A 43 -19.54 10.46 7.19
CA PRO A 43 -19.06 11.56 8.03
C PRO A 43 -17.69 11.30 8.66
N VAL A 44 -17.40 10.04 9.02
CA VAL A 44 -16.11 9.65 9.59
C VAL A 44 -15.01 9.74 8.54
N MET A 45 -15.23 9.19 7.34
CA MET A 45 -14.27 9.23 6.25
C MET A 45 -14.06 10.67 5.75
N THR A 46 -15.12 11.48 5.62
CA THR A 46 -15.00 12.89 5.27
C THR A 46 -14.13 13.65 6.26
N LYS A 47 -14.32 13.43 7.56
CA LYS A 47 -13.49 14.06 8.60
C LYS A 47 -12.03 13.62 8.49
N VAL A 48 -11.79 12.33 8.30
CA VAL A 48 -10.47 11.74 8.14
C VAL A 48 -9.71 12.33 6.93
N LEU A 49 -10.41 12.50 5.80
CA LEU A 49 -9.87 13.14 4.59
C LEU A 49 -9.57 14.63 4.83
N LEU A 50 -10.49 15.37 5.45
CA LEU A 50 -10.32 16.80 5.75
C LEU A 50 -9.20 17.08 6.77
N GLU A 51 -9.01 16.19 7.75
CA GLU A 51 -7.94 16.30 8.74
C GLU A 51 -6.56 15.93 8.18
N GLY A 52 -6.47 15.52 6.92
CA GLY A 52 -5.20 15.17 6.26
C GLY A 52 -4.48 14.02 6.95
N ARG A 53 -5.21 13.12 7.63
CA ARG A 53 -4.64 11.97 8.35
C ARG A 53 -4.19 10.85 7.43
N TYR A 54 -4.58 10.91 6.16
CA TYR A 54 -4.14 10.05 5.07
C TYR A 54 -3.36 10.90 4.07
N ARG A 55 -2.16 11.34 4.45
CA ARG A 55 -1.24 11.89 3.45
C ARG A 55 -0.66 10.74 2.63
N PRO A 56 -0.47 10.93 1.32
CA PRO A 56 0.32 10.01 0.52
C PRO A 56 1.68 9.77 1.18
N VAL A 57 2.19 8.55 1.09
CA VAL A 57 3.56 8.26 1.50
C VAL A 57 4.49 9.05 0.56
N PRO A 58 5.45 9.84 1.09
CA PRO A 58 6.40 10.56 0.26
C PRO A 58 7.19 9.65 -0.69
N ASP A 59 7.43 10.11 -1.91
CA ASP A 59 8.10 9.36 -2.98
C ASP A 59 9.49 8.89 -2.58
N ASP A 60 10.22 9.70 -1.80
CA ASP A 60 11.56 9.38 -1.31
C ASP A 60 11.55 8.20 -0.34
N VAL A 61 10.51 8.07 0.48
CA VAL A 61 10.31 6.93 1.39
C VAL A 61 10.00 5.67 0.60
N LEU A 62 9.12 5.75 -0.41
CA LEU A 62 8.81 4.62 -1.28
C LEU A 62 10.05 4.17 -2.06
N LEU A 63 10.80 5.13 -2.61
CA LEU A 63 12.02 4.88 -3.35
C LEU A 63 13.06 4.15 -2.49
N GLN A 64 13.29 4.61 -1.26
CA GLN A 64 14.23 3.97 -0.33
C GLN A 64 13.84 2.51 -0.01
N ALA A 65 12.54 2.22 0.09
CA ALA A 65 12.07 0.85 0.28
C ALA A 65 12.46 -0.04 -0.91
N PHE A 66 12.15 0.40 -2.13
CA PHE A 66 12.49 -0.38 -3.33
C PHE A 66 14.00 -0.52 -3.52
N GLU A 67 14.78 0.51 -3.20
CA GLU A 67 16.25 0.42 -3.21
C GLU A 67 16.79 -0.58 -2.17
N THR A 68 16.06 -0.82 -1.07
CA THR A 68 16.41 -1.84 -0.09
C THR A 68 16.16 -3.25 -0.63
N LEU A 69 15.12 -3.43 -1.45
CA LEU A 69 14.84 -4.69 -2.15
C LEU A 69 15.83 -4.94 -3.30
N ASP A 70 16.21 -3.88 -4.04
CA ASP A 70 17.17 -3.93 -5.13
C ASP A 70 18.62 -3.86 -4.60
N SER A 71 19.06 -4.96 -3.98
CA SER A 71 20.43 -5.08 -3.41
C SER A 71 21.54 -4.78 -4.42
N ALA A 72 21.27 -4.95 -5.73
CA ALA A 72 22.20 -4.69 -6.82
C ALA A 72 22.15 -3.24 -7.35
N LYS A 73 21.22 -2.41 -6.88
CA LYS A 73 21.00 -1.02 -7.29
C LYS A 73 20.88 -0.85 -8.81
N ARG A 74 20.15 -1.75 -9.45
CA ARG A 74 19.94 -1.75 -10.91
C ARG A 74 18.91 -0.71 -11.36
N GLY A 75 18.04 -0.25 -10.46
CA GLY A 75 16.91 0.62 -10.82
C GLY A 75 15.60 -0.13 -11.06
N PHE A 76 15.61 -1.46 -10.96
CA PHE A 76 14.45 -2.31 -11.21
C PHE A 76 14.46 -3.59 -10.38
N LEU A 77 13.30 -4.23 -10.28
CA LEU A 77 13.12 -5.58 -9.73
C LEU A 77 12.57 -6.52 -10.80
N THR A 78 12.95 -7.78 -10.74
CA THR A 78 12.29 -8.84 -11.51
C THR A 78 11.02 -9.30 -10.80
N LYS A 79 10.13 -9.94 -11.56
CA LYS A 79 8.92 -10.57 -11.01
C LYS A 79 9.24 -11.54 -9.88
N GLU A 80 10.27 -12.35 -10.04
CA GLU A 80 10.67 -13.38 -9.06
C GLU A 80 11.17 -12.75 -7.78
N GLU A 81 11.96 -11.67 -7.87
CA GLU A 81 12.44 -10.93 -6.70
C GLU A 81 11.26 -10.32 -5.94
N LEU A 82 10.31 -9.70 -6.65
CA LEU A 82 9.14 -9.10 -6.03
C LEU A 82 8.26 -10.16 -5.35
N ILE A 83 7.97 -11.28 -6.02
CA ILE A 83 7.19 -12.38 -5.42
C ILE A 83 7.89 -12.90 -4.16
N LYS A 84 9.20 -13.10 -4.22
CA LYS A 84 9.97 -13.60 -3.09
C LYS A 84 9.81 -12.69 -1.88
N TYR A 85 10.07 -11.39 -2.03
CA TYR A 85 9.95 -10.44 -0.92
C TYR A 85 8.51 -10.34 -0.39
N MET A 86 7.51 -10.32 -1.27
CA MET A 86 6.10 -10.18 -0.87
C MET A 86 5.47 -11.46 -0.27
N THR A 87 6.17 -12.60 -0.34
CA THR A 87 5.67 -13.88 0.20
C THR A 87 6.53 -14.45 1.33
N GLU A 88 7.80 -14.06 1.44
CA GLU A 88 8.72 -14.55 2.47
C GLU A 88 8.90 -13.57 3.64
N GLU A 89 8.72 -12.26 3.41
CA GLU A 89 8.90 -11.22 4.42
C GLU A 89 7.55 -10.64 4.88
N GLY A 90 7.41 -10.40 6.19
CA GLY A 90 6.22 -9.76 6.76
C GLY A 90 4.93 -10.60 6.72
N GLU A 91 3.81 -9.97 6.36
CA GLU A 91 2.52 -10.63 6.14
C GLU A 91 2.44 -11.05 4.66
N PRO A 92 2.46 -12.35 4.36
CA PRO A 92 2.56 -12.82 2.98
C PRO A 92 1.32 -12.45 2.18
N PHE A 93 1.54 -11.99 0.96
CA PHE A 93 0.47 -11.67 0.03
C PHE A 93 -0.32 -12.94 -0.35
N SER A 94 -1.64 -12.80 -0.49
CA SER A 94 -2.44 -13.83 -1.15
C SER A 94 -2.05 -13.93 -2.64
N ARG A 95 -2.44 -15.03 -3.27
CA ARG A 95 -2.19 -15.22 -4.70
C ARG A 95 -2.85 -14.13 -5.54
N GLU A 96 -4.07 -13.78 -5.19
CA GLU A 96 -4.86 -12.74 -5.83
C GLU A 96 -4.21 -11.37 -5.63
N GLU A 97 -3.78 -11.04 -4.41
CA GLU A 97 -3.09 -9.78 -4.11
C GLU A 97 -1.77 -9.65 -4.90
N MET A 98 -1.03 -10.76 -5.06
CA MET A 98 0.20 -10.77 -5.85
C MET A 98 -0.07 -10.61 -7.34
N GLU A 99 -1.08 -11.29 -7.89
CA GLU A 99 -1.45 -11.17 -9.31
C GLU A 99 -1.86 -9.73 -9.65
N GLU A 100 -2.68 -9.10 -8.81
CA GLU A 100 -3.05 -7.69 -8.99
C GLU A 100 -1.83 -6.77 -8.93
N MET A 101 -0.94 -6.95 -7.96
CA MET A 101 0.29 -6.16 -7.84
C MET A 101 1.18 -6.28 -9.07
N LEU A 102 1.42 -7.49 -9.57
CA LEU A 102 2.25 -7.71 -10.75
C LEU A 102 1.62 -7.10 -12.01
N SER A 103 0.29 -7.20 -12.15
CA SER A 103 -0.42 -6.62 -13.29
C SER A 103 -0.31 -5.08 -13.35
N ALA A 104 -0.16 -4.43 -12.20
CA ALA A 104 0.00 -2.98 -12.12
C ALA A 104 1.47 -2.52 -12.19
N ALA A 105 2.40 -3.34 -11.70
CA ALA A 105 3.80 -2.95 -11.50
C ALA A 105 4.75 -3.36 -12.64
N ILE A 106 4.41 -4.43 -13.38
CA ILE A 106 5.25 -4.92 -14.47
C ILE A 106 5.04 -4.05 -15.71
N ASP A 107 6.14 -3.53 -16.23
CA ASP A 107 6.15 -2.90 -17.54
C ASP A 107 5.96 -3.96 -18.65
N PRO A 108 4.97 -3.81 -19.54
CA PRO A 108 4.63 -4.82 -20.54
C PRO A 108 5.69 -5.02 -21.62
N GLU A 109 6.60 -4.05 -21.82
CA GLU A 109 7.66 -4.14 -22.83
C GLU A 109 8.90 -4.85 -22.30
N SER A 110 9.35 -4.47 -21.10
CA SER A 110 10.56 -4.98 -20.47
C SER A 110 10.33 -6.19 -19.57
N ASN A 111 9.08 -6.43 -19.15
CA ASN A 111 8.70 -7.46 -18.17
C ASN A 111 9.43 -7.29 -16.82
N LEU A 112 9.78 -6.04 -16.47
CA LEU A 112 10.46 -5.65 -15.24
C LEU A 112 9.62 -4.65 -14.46
N ILE A 113 9.86 -4.56 -13.15
CA ILE A 113 9.28 -3.51 -12.30
C ILE A 113 10.28 -2.36 -12.21
N GLN A 114 10.07 -1.32 -13.02
CA GLN A 114 10.78 -0.05 -12.92
C GLN A 114 10.18 0.76 -11.78
N TYR A 115 10.71 0.58 -10.56
CA TYR A 115 10.07 1.10 -9.35
C TYR A 115 9.93 2.63 -9.33
N LYS A 116 10.79 3.38 -10.01
CA LYS A 116 10.65 4.85 -10.11
C LYS A 116 9.42 5.25 -10.90
N ASP A 117 9.23 4.65 -12.07
CA ASP A 117 8.08 4.90 -12.92
C ASP A 117 6.81 4.41 -12.22
N TYR A 118 6.91 3.27 -11.54
CA TYR A 118 5.81 2.74 -10.77
C TYR A 118 5.40 3.65 -9.60
N ILE A 119 6.34 4.17 -8.81
CA ILE A 119 6.06 5.13 -7.73
C ILE A 119 5.38 6.38 -8.30
N ALA A 120 5.85 6.89 -9.44
CA ALA A 120 5.24 8.06 -10.08
C ALA A 120 3.75 7.83 -10.44
N THR A 121 3.32 6.58 -10.70
CA THR A 121 1.89 6.27 -10.89
C THR A 121 1.08 6.19 -9.58
N MET A 122 1.74 6.02 -8.44
CA MET A 122 1.08 5.90 -7.11
C MET A 122 0.82 7.26 -6.47
N VAL A 123 1.63 8.24 -6.84
CA VAL A 123 1.61 9.58 -6.29
C VAL A 123 0.62 10.36 -7.12
N ILE A 124 -0.50 10.74 -6.51
CA ILE A 124 -1.46 11.62 -7.15
C ILE A 124 -0.84 13.02 -7.13
N ASP A 125 -0.52 13.55 -8.30
CA ASP A 125 -0.23 14.99 -8.43
C ASP A 125 -1.49 15.75 -7.99
N ASP A 126 -1.38 16.47 -6.88
CA ASP A 126 -2.35 17.48 -6.46
C ASP A 126 -2.35 18.62 -7.50
N ASN A 127 -3.10 18.45 -8.61
CA ASN A 127 -3.34 19.52 -9.58
C ASN A 127 -4.82 19.95 -9.61
#